data_AF-A0A8R2H6P4-F1
#
_entry.id   AF-A0A8R2H6P4-F1
#
_cell.length_a   1.000
_cell.length_b   1.000
_cell.length_c   1.000
_cell.angle_alpha   90.00
_cell.angle_beta   90.00
_cell.angle_gamma   90.00
#
_symmetry.space_group_name_H-M   'P 1'
#
loop_
_entity.id
_entity.type
_entity.pdbx_description
1 polymer ?
#
loop_
_entity_poly.entity_id
_entity_poly.type
_entity_poly.pdbx_seq_one_letter_code
_entity_poly.pdbx_strand_id
1 'polypeptide(L)'
;MLKMLLSLTSKGDSGRKFVPAVKRSKENSWKLFTSTIGPKSDPSLVWSKVRSLRGLSKEKELHIIKDNSLHTNPTEVANLIGNIFYANSSDTNYDEPFINMNNISDFQELHSNSNPTDQEQKYLNSPISLNELNWVITNSSSLFLGPDEIPYIFIHNLPLSAIHFMLHLFNKIWDSGQIPKLWKHAYVIPIL
;
A
#
# COMPACT_ATOMS: atom_id res chain seq x y z
N MET A 1 0.35 -3.72 2.75
CA MET A 1 0.36 -3.09 1.41
C MET A 1 1.12 -3.89 0.33
N LEU A 2 1.91 -4.93 0.66
CA LEU A 2 2.48 -5.86 -0.33
C LEU A 2 1.60 -7.09 -0.69
N LYS A 3 0.41 -7.20 -0.07
CA LYS A 3 -0.59 -8.24 -0.41
C LYS A 3 -1.67 -7.75 -1.40
N MET A 4 -1.66 -6.48 -1.77
CA MET A 4 -2.73 -5.87 -2.57
C MET A 4 -2.47 -5.87 -4.09
N LEU A 5 -1.22 -6.14 -4.52
CA LEU A 5 -0.87 -6.27 -5.94
C LEU A 5 -1.26 -7.61 -6.58
N LEU A 6 -1.89 -8.52 -5.82
CA LEU A 6 -2.38 -9.80 -6.34
C LEU A 6 -3.90 -9.88 -6.54
N SER A 7 -4.68 -8.81 -6.24
CA SER A 7 -6.15 -8.89 -6.27
C SER A 7 -6.86 -8.14 -7.40
N LEU A 8 -6.17 -7.40 -8.28
CA LEU A 8 -6.80 -6.63 -9.37
C LEU A 8 -6.55 -7.20 -10.77
N THR A 9 -6.67 -8.52 -10.89
CA THR A 9 -7.14 -9.13 -12.13
C THR A 9 -8.28 -10.07 -11.75
N SER A 10 -9.51 -9.73 -12.12
CA SER A 10 -10.72 -10.59 -12.14
C SER A 10 -10.59 -11.92 -11.38
N LYS A 11 -11.17 -11.97 -10.17
CA LYS A 11 -11.34 -13.19 -9.36
C LYS A 11 -12.02 -14.27 -10.21
N GLY A 12 -11.24 -15.24 -10.66
CA GLY A 12 -11.74 -16.48 -11.25
C GLY A 12 -10.72 -17.22 -12.10
N ASP A 13 -9.99 -16.50 -12.97
CA ASP A 13 -9.23 -17.17 -14.04
C ASP A 13 -7.91 -16.49 -14.43
N SER A 14 -7.73 -15.21 -14.10
CA SER A 14 -6.58 -14.41 -14.58
C SER A 14 -5.29 -14.63 -13.80
N GLY A 15 -5.38 -14.78 -12.47
CA GLY A 15 -4.21 -15.09 -11.62
C GLY A 15 -3.59 -16.47 -11.91
N ARG A 16 -4.43 -17.45 -12.32
CA ARG A 16 -3.98 -18.77 -12.78
C ARG A 16 -3.26 -18.72 -14.12
N LYS A 17 -3.51 -17.71 -14.95
CA LYS A 17 -2.89 -17.53 -16.28
C LYS A 17 -1.61 -16.70 -16.24
N PHE A 18 -1.43 -15.85 -15.24
CA PHE A 18 -0.25 -14.97 -15.12
C PHE A 18 1.05 -15.76 -14.87
N VAL A 19 1.05 -16.67 -13.88
CA VAL A 19 2.25 -17.47 -13.57
C VAL A 19 2.69 -18.33 -14.77
N PRO A 20 1.78 -19.05 -15.48
CA PRO A 20 2.10 -19.71 -16.73
C PRO A 20 2.61 -18.76 -17.83
N ALA A 21 2.01 -17.58 -17.97
CA ALA A 21 2.42 -16.60 -18.99
C ALA A 21 3.85 -16.09 -18.76
N VAL A 22 4.20 -15.76 -17.52
CA VAL A 22 5.56 -15.35 -17.14
C VAL A 22 6.55 -16.48 -17.38
N LYS A 23 6.20 -17.72 -17.01
CA LYS A 23 7.06 -18.89 -17.25
C LYS A 23 7.31 -19.12 -18.74
N ARG A 24 6.25 -19.05 -19.57
CA ARG A 24 6.33 -19.18 -21.04
C ARG A 24 7.16 -18.06 -21.68
N SER A 25 7.00 -16.82 -21.21
CA SER A 25 7.78 -15.68 -21.70
C SER A 25 9.27 -15.81 -21.39
N LYS A 26 9.61 -16.23 -20.17
CA LYS A 26 11.00 -16.52 -19.77
C LYS A 26 11.60 -17.65 -20.60
N GLU A 27 10.84 -18.72 -20.81
CA GLU A 27 11.27 -19.86 -21.63
C GLU A 27 11.54 -19.46 -23.09
N ASN A 28 10.62 -18.71 -23.71
CA ASN A 28 10.78 -18.22 -25.08
C ASN A 28 11.99 -17.28 -25.21
N SER A 29 12.15 -16.36 -24.25
CA SER A 29 13.29 -15.43 -24.21
C SER A 29 14.62 -16.18 -24.03
N TRP A 30 14.65 -17.23 -23.21
CA TRP A 30 15.83 -18.06 -23.03
C TRP A 30 16.18 -18.85 -24.29
N LYS A 31 15.20 -19.51 -24.91
CA LYS A 31 15.37 -20.24 -26.18
C LYS A 31 15.95 -19.34 -27.27
N LEU A 32 15.35 -18.17 -27.47
CA LEU A 32 15.82 -17.17 -28.43
C LEU A 32 17.22 -16.67 -28.11
N PHE A 33 17.55 -16.48 -26.84
CA PHE A 33 18.89 -16.06 -26.46
C PHE A 33 19.93 -17.17 -26.72
N THR A 34 19.65 -18.41 -26.30
CA THR A 34 20.59 -19.52 -26.48
C THR A 34 20.87 -19.86 -27.94
N SER A 35 19.92 -19.61 -28.86
CA SER A 35 20.16 -19.79 -30.30
C SER A 35 21.10 -18.74 -30.90
N THR A 36 21.35 -17.63 -30.20
CA THR A 36 22.31 -16.59 -30.61
C THR A 36 23.71 -16.76 -30.01
N ILE A 37 23.89 -17.70 -29.06
CA ILE A 37 25.19 -17.93 -28.41
C ILE A 37 26.07 -18.78 -29.32
N GLY A 38 27.22 -18.22 -29.71
CA GLY A 38 28.31 -18.92 -30.40
C GLY A 38 29.66 -18.82 -29.68
N PRO A 39 30.73 -19.41 -30.25
CA PRO A 39 32.07 -19.46 -29.64
C PRO A 39 32.73 -18.10 -29.40
N LYS A 40 32.26 -17.03 -30.07
CA LYS A 40 32.75 -15.65 -29.93
C LYS A 40 31.84 -14.76 -29.10
N SER A 41 30.85 -15.33 -28.40
CA SER A 41 29.93 -14.53 -27.58
C SER A 41 30.65 -13.95 -26.39
N ASP A 42 30.44 -12.66 -26.11
CA ASP A 42 30.99 -12.03 -24.91
C ASP A 42 30.37 -12.65 -23.65
N PRO A 43 31.18 -13.25 -22.76
CA PRO A 43 30.71 -13.81 -21.50
C PRO A 43 29.97 -12.79 -20.63
N SER A 44 30.31 -11.51 -20.72
CA SER A 44 29.70 -10.44 -19.93
C SER A 44 28.24 -10.21 -20.32
N LEU A 45 27.95 -10.20 -21.63
CA LEU A 45 26.59 -10.13 -22.17
C LEU A 45 25.76 -11.36 -21.79
N VAL A 46 26.37 -12.56 -21.85
CA VAL A 46 25.73 -13.81 -21.42
C VAL A 46 25.34 -13.76 -19.94
N TRP A 47 26.27 -13.38 -19.08
CA TRP A 47 25.99 -13.24 -17.65
C TRP A 47 24.99 -12.13 -17.34
N SER A 48 24.99 -11.04 -18.12
CA SER A 48 23.98 -9.97 -17.99
C SER A 48 22.58 -10.50 -18.27
N LYS A 49 22.41 -11.26 -19.36
CA LYS A 49 21.11 -11.85 -19.73
C LYS A 49 20.64 -12.91 -18.73
N VAL A 50 21.56 -13.71 -18.20
CA VAL A 50 21.26 -14.67 -17.13
C VAL A 50 20.78 -13.95 -15.86
N ARG A 51 21.44 -12.86 -15.47
CA ARG A 51 21.00 -12.04 -14.32
C ARG A 51 19.63 -11.42 -14.57
N SER A 52 19.35 -10.91 -15.76
CA SER A 52 18.05 -10.30 -16.08
C SER A 52 16.90 -11.31 -16.02
N LEU A 53 17.07 -12.52 -16.55
CA LEU A 53 16.05 -13.58 -16.50
C LEU A 53 15.77 -14.08 -15.06
N ARG A 54 16.78 -14.00 -14.20
CA ARG A 54 16.67 -14.26 -12.76
C ARG A 54 16.00 -13.12 -11.98
N GLY A 55 15.72 -11.98 -12.62
CA GLY A 55 15.18 -10.79 -11.94
C GLY A 55 16.23 -10.00 -11.16
N LEU A 56 17.52 -10.23 -11.44
CA LEU A 56 18.66 -9.54 -10.83
C LEU A 56 19.22 -8.45 -11.78
N SER A 57 18.40 -7.98 -12.73
CA SER A 57 18.79 -6.90 -13.63
C SER A 57 18.93 -5.60 -12.86
N LYS A 58 19.87 -4.75 -13.27
CA LYS A 58 20.09 -3.41 -12.71
C LYS A 58 19.32 -2.32 -13.49
N GLU A 59 18.30 -2.66 -14.27
CA GLU A 59 17.51 -1.63 -14.96
C GLU A 59 16.79 -0.78 -13.90
N LYS A 60 17.22 0.48 -13.80
CA LYS A 60 16.72 1.46 -12.82
C LYS A 60 15.55 2.29 -13.36
N GLU A 61 15.27 2.19 -14.66
CA GLU A 61 14.29 3.03 -15.32
C GLU A 61 13.08 2.20 -15.72
N LEU A 62 11.94 2.55 -15.12
CA LEU A 62 10.64 2.02 -15.50
C LEU A 62 10.14 2.81 -16.70
N HIS A 63 9.74 2.09 -17.75
CA HIS A 63 9.12 2.67 -18.94
C HIS A 63 7.72 2.10 -19.10
N ILE A 64 6.77 2.94 -19.50
CA ILE A 64 5.39 2.53 -19.76
C ILE A 64 4.98 2.94 -21.15
N ILE A 65 4.32 2.03 -21.86
CA ILE A 65 3.67 2.32 -23.13
C ILE A 65 2.18 2.48 -22.86
N LYS A 66 1.63 3.64 -23.20
CA LYS A 66 0.18 3.91 -23.18
C LYS A 66 -0.17 4.67 -24.45
N ASP A 67 -1.30 4.30 -25.08
CA ASP A 67 -1.79 4.96 -26.31
C ASP A 67 -0.70 5.07 -27.40
N ASN A 68 0.06 3.98 -27.58
CA ASN A 68 1.21 3.88 -28.50
C ASN A 68 2.36 4.87 -28.25
N SER A 69 2.38 5.57 -27.11
CA SER A 69 3.44 6.50 -26.71
C SER A 69 4.30 5.88 -25.60
N LEU A 70 5.62 6.04 -25.71
CA LEU A 70 6.60 5.56 -24.72
C LEU A 70 6.90 6.67 -23.71
N HIS A 71 6.57 6.42 -22.45
CA HIS A 71 6.89 7.32 -21.34
C HIS A 71 8.12 6.80 -20.59
N THR A 72 9.16 7.63 -20.49
CA THR A 72 10.45 7.27 -19.86
C THR A 72 10.79 8.14 -18.65
N ASN A 73 10.12 9.29 -18.47
CA ASN A 73 10.34 10.15 -17.31
C ASN A 73 9.79 9.45 -16.03
N PRO A 74 10.60 9.28 -14.96
CA PRO A 74 10.17 8.55 -13.77
C PRO A 74 8.94 9.14 -13.05
N THR A 75 8.83 10.47 -12.97
CA THR A 75 7.69 11.15 -12.34
C THR A 75 6.42 10.97 -13.17
N GLU A 76 6.54 11.12 -14.49
CA GLU A 76 5.43 10.90 -15.41
C GLU A 76 4.95 9.45 -15.37
N VAL A 77 5.88 8.49 -15.41
CA VAL A 77 5.60 7.06 -15.29
C VAL A 77 4.91 6.74 -13.97
N ALA A 78 5.40 7.27 -12.83
CA ALA A 78 4.76 7.07 -11.53
C ALA A 78 3.33 7.62 -11.48
N ASN A 79 3.11 8.83 -12.01
CA ASN A 79 1.78 9.43 -12.10
C ASN A 79 0.85 8.63 -13.01
N LEU A 80 1.36 8.11 -14.12
CA LEU A 80 0.59 7.29 -15.05
C LEU A 80 0.14 5.99 -14.39
N ILE A 81 1.05 5.32 -13.67
CA ILE A 81 0.74 4.15 -12.84
C ILE A 81 -0.34 4.50 -11.81
N GLY A 82 -0.17 5.61 -11.09
CA GLY A 82 -1.15 6.09 -10.12
C GLY A 82 -2.54 6.28 -10.73
N ASN A 83 -2.62 6.90 -11.91
CA ASN A 83 -3.86 7.10 -12.63
C ASN A 83 -4.50 5.78 -13.08
N ILE A 84 -3.70 4.81 -13.52
CA ILE A 84 -4.21 3.47 -13.89
C ILE A 84 -4.79 2.77 -12.66
N PHE A 85 -4.10 2.82 -11.52
CA PHE A 85 -4.61 2.23 -10.28
C PHE A 85 -5.86 2.95 -9.78
N TYR A 86 -5.88 4.28 -9.80
CA TYR A 86 -7.04 5.07 -9.45
C TYR A 86 -8.23 4.68 -10.33
N ALA A 87 -8.05 4.64 -11.66
CA ALA A 87 -9.11 4.26 -12.58
C ALA A 87 -9.61 2.84 -12.31
N ASN A 88 -8.72 1.87 -12.06
CA ASN A 88 -9.10 0.48 -11.75
C ASN A 88 -9.79 0.31 -10.39
N SER A 89 -9.48 1.17 -9.43
CA SER A 89 -10.08 1.18 -8.09
C SER A 89 -11.19 2.22 -7.93
N SER A 90 -11.59 2.88 -9.01
CA SER A 90 -12.64 3.89 -8.99
C SER A 90 -14.00 3.26 -8.76
N ASP A 91 -14.87 3.98 -8.05
CA ASP A 91 -16.22 3.52 -7.78
C ASP A 91 -17.03 3.26 -9.06
N THR A 92 -16.66 3.91 -10.16
CA THR A 92 -17.28 3.71 -11.49
C THR A 92 -17.15 2.28 -12.02
N ASN A 93 -16.24 1.48 -11.47
CA ASN A 93 -16.05 0.08 -11.88
C ASN A 93 -16.92 -0.90 -11.08
N TYR A 94 -17.63 -0.45 -10.05
CA TYR A 94 -18.55 -1.27 -9.29
C TYR A 94 -19.97 -1.15 -9.82
N ASP A 95 -20.76 -2.21 -9.67
CA ASP A 95 -22.16 -2.18 -10.04
C ASP A 95 -22.97 -1.25 -9.12
N GLU A 96 -24.00 -0.60 -9.67
CA GLU A 96 -24.94 0.28 -8.96
C GLU A 96 -25.42 -0.25 -7.59
N PRO A 97 -25.81 -1.54 -7.44
CA PRO A 97 -26.22 -2.07 -6.14
C PRO A 97 -25.11 -2.02 -5.07
N PHE A 98 -23.86 -2.23 -5.46
CA PHE A 98 -22.72 -2.20 -4.54
C PHE A 98 -22.41 -0.78 -4.09
N ILE A 99 -22.44 0.17 -5.04
CA ILE A 99 -22.26 1.60 -4.74
C ILE A 99 -23.37 2.09 -3.81
N ASN A 100 -24.62 1.76 -4.10
CA ASN A 100 -25.76 2.14 -3.27
C ASN A 100 -25.70 1.50 -1.89
N MET A 101 -25.26 0.24 -1.77
CA MET A 101 -25.05 -0.40 -0.46
C MET A 101 -24.00 0.34 0.38
N ASN A 102 -22.85 0.69 -0.20
CA ASN A 102 -21.80 1.45 0.50
C ASN A 102 -22.31 2.83 0.94
N ASN A 103 -22.99 3.55 0.05
CA ASN A 103 -23.58 4.85 0.36
C ASN A 103 -24.60 4.74 1.50
N ILE A 104 -25.49 3.75 1.47
CA ILE A 104 -26.49 3.53 2.53
C ILE A 104 -25.81 3.18 3.85
N SER A 105 -24.78 2.32 3.84
CA SER A 105 -24.05 1.93 5.05
C SER A 105 -23.23 3.08 5.66
N ASP A 106 -22.72 4.00 4.84
CA ASP A 106 -21.98 5.18 5.32
C ASP A 106 -22.89 6.18 6.08
N PHE A 107 -24.21 6.11 5.87
CA PHE A 107 -25.22 6.92 6.57
C PHE A 107 -25.98 6.16 7.67
N GLN A 108 -25.78 4.85 7.80
CA GLN A 108 -26.43 4.06 8.84
C GLN A 108 -25.59 4.11 10.12
N GLU A 109 -26.21 4.46 11.26
CA GLU A 109 -25.57 4.33 12.56
C GLU A 109 -25.15 2.87 12.76
N LEU A 110 -23.84 2.63 12.84
CA LEU A 110 -23.29 1.32 13.16
C LEU A 110 -23.71 0.96 14.58
N HIS A 111 -24.74 0.14 14.72
CA HIS A 111 -25.11 -0.42 16.01
C HIS A 111 -24.02 -1.39 16.46
N SER A 112 -23.28 -1.00 17.51
CA SER A 112 -22.30 -1.87 18.14
C SER A 112 -23.00 -3.10 18.72
N ASN A 113 -22.61 -4.30 18.25
CA ASN A 113 -23.06 -5.57 18.83
C ASN A 113 -22.32 -5.91 20.14
N SER A 114 -21.75 -4.92 20.83
CA SER A 114 -20.99 -5.12 22.06
C SER A 114 -21.90 -5.62 23.18
N ASN A 115 -21.58 -6.77 23.75
CA ASN A 115 -22.22 -7.28 24.95
C ASN A 115 -21.59 -6.62 26.19
N PRO A 116 -22.31 -5.77 26.95
CA PRO A 116 -21.76 -5.07 28.12
C PRO A 116 -21.36 -5.99 29.27
N THR A 117 -21.84 -7.24 29.27
CA THR A 117 -21.51 -8.25 30.29
C THR A 117 -20.25 -9.06 29.96
N ASP A 118 -19.74 -8.96 28.74
CA ASP A 118 -18.48 -9.56 28.34
C ASP A 118 -17.31 -8.64 28.80
N GLN A 119 -16.46 -9.17 29.67
CA GLN A 119 -15.35 -8.39 30.24
C GLN A 119 -14.28 -8.01 29.20
N GLU A 120 -14.03 -8.87 28.22
CA GLU A 120 -13.03 -8.60 27.17
C GLU A 120 -13.52 -7.49 26.27
N GLN A 121 -14.79 -7.55 25.86
CA GLN A 121 -15.40 -6.49 25.04
C GLN A 121 -15.44 -5.17 25.80
N LYS A 122 -15.74 -5.20 27.09
CA LYS A 122 -15.72 -4.00 27.93
C LYS A 122 -14.32 -3.39 28.01
N TYR A 123 -13.28 -4.21 28.15
CA TYR A 123 -11.89 -3.74 28.19
C TYR A 123 -11.49 -3.14 26.84
N LEU A 124 -11.77 -3.83 25.72
CA LEU A 124 -11.42 -3.37 24.37
C LEU A 124 -12.12 -2.08 23.95
N ASN A 125 -13.34 -1.85 24.44
CA ASN A 125 -14.10 -0.64 24.15
C ASN A 125 -13.89 0.48 25.19
N SER A 126 -13.04 0.25 26.20
CA SER A 126 -12.76 1.27 27.21
C SER A 126 -11.93 2.43 26.62
N PRO A 127 -12.07 3.65 27.16
CA PRO A 127 -11.24 4.77 26.72
C PRO A 127 -9.76 4.47 26.92
N ILE A 128 -8.93 4.99 26.01
CA ILE A 128 -7.48 4.88 26.08
C ILE A 128 -7.02 5.49 27.40
N SER A 129 -6.18 4.75 28.12
CA SER A 129 -5.61 5.17 29.39
C SER A 129 -4.30 5.95 29.19
N LEU A 130 -3.94 6.75 30.19
CA LEU A 130 -2.66 7.47 30.20
C LEU A 130 -1.47 6.51 30.16
N ASN A 131 -1.58 5.35 30.80
CA ASN A 131 -0.52 4.34 30.83
C ASN A 131 -0.29 3.73 29.46
N GLU A 132 -1.36 3.40 28.73
CA GLU A 132 -1.26 2.90 27.35
C GLU A 132 -0.61 3.94 26.44
N LEU A 133 -1.04 5.20 26.53
CA LEU A 133 -0.46 6.28 25.73
C LEU A 133 1.03 6.47 26.03
N ASN A 134 1.41 6.52 27.31
CA ASN A 134 2.82 6.63 27.71
C ASN A 134 3.64 5.44 27.24
N TRP A 135 3.10 4.22 27.36
CA TRP A 135 3.78 3.02 26.88
C TRP A 135 4.01 3.06 25.37
N VAL A 136 3.03 3.52 24.59
CA VAL A 136 3.19 3.70 23.14
C VAL A 136 4.26 4.74 22.86
N ILE A 137 4.19 5.91 23.50
CA ILE A 137 5.18 6.98 23.32
C ILE A 137 6.59 6.47 23.65
N THR A 138 6.81 5.69 24.70
CA THR A 138 8.16 5.21 25.03
C THR A 138 8.67 4.12 24.10
N ASN A 139 7.80 3.29 23.55
CA ASN A 139 8.20 2.14 22.71
C ASN A 139 8.16 2.43 21.20
N SER A 140 7.49 3.50 20.79
CA SER A 140 7.45 3.91 19.39
C SER A 140 8.79 4.47 18.95
N SER A 141 9.39 3.90 17.91
CA SER A 141 10.59 4.47 17.29
C SER A 141 10.45 4.42 15.77
N SER A 142 10.72 5.55 15.12
CA SER A 142 10.82 5.64 13.67
C SER A 142 11.92 6.63 13.32
N LEU A 143 12.77 6.23 12.37
CA LEU A 143 13.77 7.11 11.76
C LEU A 143 13.16 7.94 10.62
N PHE A 144 11.96 7.58 10.17
CA PHE A 144 11.27 8.26 9.09
C PHE A 144 10.41 9.40 9.62
N LEU A 145 10.54 10.57 9.01
CA LEU A 145 9.72 11.74 9.31
C LEU A 145 8.39 11.63 8.59
N GLY A 146 7.32 12.00 9.28
CA GLY A 146 6.01 12.17 8.64
C GLY A 146 6.03 13.35 7.65
N PRO A 147 4.94 13.53 6.88
CA PRO A 147 4.73 14.72 6.04
C PRO A 147 4.72 16.05 6.82
N ASP A 148 4.52 15.99 8.14
CA ASP A 148 4.59 17.11 9.08
C ASP A 148 6.03 17.44 9.52
N GLU A 149 7.01 16.64 9.09
CA GLU A 149 8.42 16.75 9.44
C GLU A 149 8.70 16.69 10.96
N ILE A 150 7.77 16.15 11.76
CA ILE A 150 7.93 16.04 13.21
C ILE A 150 8.68 14.74 13.56
N PRO A 151 9.90 14.81 14.10
CA PRO A 151 10.61 13.61 14.53
C PRO A 151 10.06 13.06 15.85
N TYR A 152 10.14 11.74 16.02
CA TYR A 152 9.68 11.05 17.24
C TYR A 152 10.31 11.55 18.53
N ILE A 153 11.53 12.11 18.49
CA ILE A 153 12.17 12.71 19.66
C ILE A 153 11.34 13.82 20.31
N PHE A 154 10.56 14.56 19.52
CA PHE A 154 9.67 15.59 20.06
C PHE A 154 8.51 14.95 20.83
N ILE A 155 7.96 13.86 20.31
CA ILE A 155 6.87 13.11 20.95
C ILE A 155 7.34 12.50 22.27
N HIS A 156 8.57 11.96 22.30
CA HIS A 156 9.18 11.42 23.52
C HIS A 156 9.41 12.47 24.61
N ASN A 157 9.60 13.74 24.23
CA ASN A 157 9.90 14.84 25.15
C ASN A 157 8.73 15.80 25.34
N LEU A 158 7.50 15.36 25.05
CA LEU A 158 6.31 16.19 25.27
C LEU A 158 6.11 16.52 26.76
N PRO A 159 5.71 17.75 27.10
CA PRO A 159 5.32 18.07 28.45
C PRO A 159 4.04 17.30 28.82
N LEU A 160 3.87 17.02 30.12
CA LEU A 160 2.72 16.26 30.63
C LEU A 160 1.37 16.88 30.22
N SER A 161 1.28 18.21 30.14
CA SER A 161 0.08 18.92 29.66
C SER A 161 -0.28 18.56 28.21
N ALA A 162 0.71 18.43 27.33
CA ALA A 162 0.49 18.04 25.94
C ALA A 162 0.08 16.56 25.83
N ILE A 163 0.66 15.69 26.66
CA ILE A 163 0.25 14.27 26.72
C ILE A 163 -1.22 14.14 27.14
N HIS A 164 -1.64 14.89 28.17
CA HIS A 164 -3.05 14.93 28.58
C HIS A 164 -3.97 15.46 27.49
N PHE A 165 -3.54 16.49 26.76
CA PHE A 165 -4.30 17.01 25.63
C PHE A 165 -4.45 15.96 24.51
N MET A 166 -3.38 15.26 24.15
CA MET A 166 -3.43 14.17 23.17
C MET A 166 -4.36 13.05 23.62
N LEU A 167 -4.28 12.63 24.89
CA LEU A 167 -5.17 11.62 25.44
C LEU A 167 -6.64 12.03 25.32
N HIS A 168 -6.96 13.27 25.69
CA HIS A 168 -8.31 13.81 25.56
C HIS A 168 -8.77 13.85 24.11
N LEU A 169 -7.90 14.28 23.18
CA LEU A 169 -8.20 14.33 21.76
C LEU A 169 -8.50 12.94 21.19
N PHE A 170 -7.67 11.93 21.49
CA PHE A 170 -7.87 10.58 21.00
C PHE A 170 -9.13 9.94 21.56
N ASN A 171 -9.41 10.09 22.86
CA ASN A 171 -10.65 9.59 23.45
C ASN A 171 -11.88 10.30 22.90
N LYS A 172 -11.79 11.60 22.60
CA LYS A 172 -12.88 12.31 21.93
C LYS A 172 -13.15 11.76 20.52
N ILE A 173 -12.11 11.42 19.76
CA ILE A 173 -12.25 10.78 18.44
C ILE A 173 -12.83 9.36 18.60
N TRP A 174 -12.35 8.59 19.58
CA TRP A 174 -12.84 7.25 19.90
C TRP A 174 -14.33 7.24 20.22
N ASP A 175 -14.78 8.12 21.12
CA ASP A 175 -16.17 8.19 21.56
C ASP A 175 -17.11 8.76 20.50
N SER A 176 -16.64 9.72 19.70
CA SER A 176 -17.47 10.36 18.66
C SER A 176 -17.48 9.61 17.32
N GLY A 177 -16.48 8.77 17.07
CA GLY A 177 -16.24 8.16 15.75
C GLY A 177 -15.84 9.18 14.65
N GLN A 178 -15.63 10.45 14.99
CA GLN A 178 -15.37 11.51 14.03
C GLN A 178 -13.87 11.72 13.81
N ILE A 179 -13.36 11.16 12.70
CA ILE A 179 -11.96 11.28 12.32
C ILE A 179 -11.76 12.54 11.45
N PRO A 180 -10.71 13.36 11.70
CA PRO A 180 -10.39 14.50 10.85
C PRO A 180 -10.23 14.12 9.37
N LYS A 181 -10.78 14.91 8.45
CA LYS A 181 -10.69 14.66 7.00
C LYS A 181 -9.23 14.54 6.53
N LEU A 182 -8.33 15.31 7.13
CA LEU A 182 -6.90 15.28 6.81
C LEU A 182 -6.27 13.91 7.08
N TRP A 183 -6.74 13.17 8.10
CA TRP A 183 -6.22 11.83 8.42
C TRP A 183 -6.73 10.76 7.47
N LYS A 184 -7.77 11.05 6.67
CA LYS A 184 -8.24 10.17 5.60
C LYS A 184 -7.39 10.30 4.33
N HIS A 185 -6.46 11.24 4.29
CA HIS A 185 -5.53 11.42 3.19
C HIS A 185 -4.29 10.53 3.37
N ALA A 186 -3.89 9.80 2.34
CA ALA A 186 -2.74 8.89 2.36
C ALA A 186 -1.72 9.27 1.29
N TYR A 187 -0.44 9.18 1.63
CA TYR A 187 0.67 9.39 0.70
C TYR A 187 1.08 8.06 0.08
N VAL A 188 1.04 7.98 -1.25
CA VAL A 188 1.53 6.82 -1.99
C VAL A 188 2.99 7.07 -2.35
N ILE A 189 3.91 6.39 -1.65
CA ILE A 189 5.34 6.42 -1.96
C ILE A 189 5.67 5.19 -2.80
N PRO A 190 5.89 5.33 -4.13
CA PRO A 190 6.28 4.20 -4.95
C PRO A 190 7.67 3.70 -4.51
N ILE A 191 7.77 2.39 -4.28
CA ILE A 191 9.05 1.73 -4.04
C ILE A 191 9.65 1.44 -5.41
N LEU A 192 10.79 2.08 -5.71
CA LEU A 192 11.57 1.88 -6.94
C LEU A 192 12.60 0.76 -6.74
#